data_AF-A0A0F9AJU5-F1
#
_entry.id   AF-A0A0F9AJU5-F1
#
_cell.length_a   1.000
_cell.length_b   1.000
_cell.length_c   1.000
_cell.angle_alpha   90.00
_cell.angle_beta   90.00
_cell.angle_gamma   90.00
#
_symmetry.space_group_name_H-M   'P 1'
#
loop_
_entity.id
_entity.type
_entity.pdbx_description
1 polymer ?
#
loop_
_entity_poly.entity_id
_entity_poly.type
_entity_poly.pdbx_seq_one_letter_code
_entity_poly.pdbx_strand_id
1 'polypeptide(L)'
;ARGQGLLANGSFENGMTGWRGKGAVVRRVEAKAPHGRHVLQVNPAEMDEDGLSFQAELTPGKEYSLSFRINAPQFKNTWLLVYMDGLSPYDMVASFRGPKGRRGRGPVGWLRRSGTFIATAKRSRFHFARPTSWRGDKIGKFQLDDVRLTPTGRSMTYGRDYEYRAILPSEAAAGQAVRLLVTGLWVARGGRYGIPAKLAAKLTVAGDDAKAALPGSITFERGRPAVSAVEVTFNTPGVHRLTVTDAAGNRAISNPVRVTAKMPELRHFWGDLHIHTVYQHGGPKAGDENDNYRFARDVAGLDFAALSEHYASCITPEVWLKRMAVATRKFYRPGRFATLHGIESGTYQGHHNYYLRSDDPLDLHDRRDKPRSTQDVMDFYHSRARRVLVVPHHLALLQPVDWLLRDRDYHRLVEVYSNHGSSEEPGPWWRAPSYRGSGNNYKDSGGLPGHTWRDGLAMGRRVGAIGSGDSHSARPG
;
A
#
# COMPACT_ATOMS: atom_id res chain seq x y z
N ALA A 1 9.82 -27.92 25.15
CA ALA A 1 9.37 -26.96 26.19
C ALA A 1 8.54 -25.86 25.53
N ARG A 2 7.25 -25.72 25.90
CA ARG A 2 6.43 -24.57 25.47
C ARG A 2 6.97 -23.35 26.22
N GLY A 3 7.72 -22.49 25.54
CA GLY A 3 8.28 -21.28 26.17
C GLY A 3 7.19 -20.48 26.86
N GLN A 4 7.42 -20.08 28.11
CA GLN A 4 6.51 -19.19 28.84
C GLN A 4 6.26 -17.95 27.98
N GLY A 5 5.00 -17.73 27.62
CA GLY A 5 4.61 -16.53 26.88
C GLY A 5 4.86 -15.29 27.74
N LEU A 6 5.25 -14.18 27.13
CA LEU A 6 5.48 -12.90 27.81
C LEU A 6 4.20 -12.22 28.29
N LEU A 7 3.06 -12.90 28.18
CA LEU A 7 1.74 -12.36 28.43
C LEU A 7 1.15 -13.06 29.65
N ALA A 8 0.86 -12.28 30.70
CA ALA A 8 0.46 -12.79 32.01
C ALA A 8 -0.86 -13.58 32.01
N ASN A 9 -1.78 -13.34 31.06
CA ASN A 9 -3.10 -13.96 31.06
C ASN A 9 -3.77 -14.00 29.67
N GLY A 10 -3.17 -14.75 28.75
CA GLY A 10 -3.67 -14.87 27.37
C GLY A 10 -4.67 -15.98 27.13
N SER A 11 -4.77 -16.91 28.08
CA SER A 11 -5.80 -17.96 28.12
C SER A 11 -7.08 -17.51 28.82
N PHE A 12 -7.05 -16.35 29.49
CA PHE A 12 -8.18 -15.80 30.23
C PHE A 12 -8.70 -16.68 31.39
N GLU A 13 -8.02 -17.76 31.75
CA GLU A 13 -8.39 -18.61 32.88
C GLU A 13 -8.32 -17.87 34.21
N ASN A 14 -7.38 -16.92 34.35
CA ASN A 14 -7.18 -16.13 35.56
C ASN A 14 -7.75 -14.69 35.44
N GLY A 15 -8.87 -14.55 34.73
CA GLY A 15 -9.58 -13.27 34.58
C GLY A 15 -9.10 -12.46 33.38
N MET A 16 -8.95 -11.14 33.54
CA MET A 16 -8.43 -10.21 32.51
C MET A 16 -7.20 -9.43 32.97
N THR A 17 -6.47 -9.90 33.98
CA THR A 17 -5.27 -9.24 34.51
C THR A 17 -4.28 -8.90 33.39
N GLY A 18 -3.83 -7.64 33.33
CA GLY A 18 -2.92 -7.14 32.29
C GLY A 18 -3.57 -6.71 30.97
N TRP A 19 -4.88 -6.91 30.82
CA TRP A 19 -5.66 -6.45 29.68
C TRP A 19 -6.47 -5.20 30.01
N ARG A 20 -6.72 -4.36 29.00
CA ARG A 20 -7.59 -3.19 29.05
C ARG A 20 -8.71 -3.33 28.03
N GLY A 21 -9.92 -3.02 28.46
CA GLY A 21 -11.16 -2.97 27.68
C GLY A 21 -12.28 -2.59 28.65
N LYS A 22 -13.10 -1.59 28.33
CA LYS A 22 -14.08 -1.02 29.28
C LYS A 22 -15.41 -1.78 29.28
N GLY A 23 -16.03 -1.94 30.46
CA GLY A 23 -17.46 -2.22 30.60
C GLY A 23 -18.01 -3.43 29.83
N ALA A 24 -19.15 -3.27 29.16
CA ALA A 24 -19.89 -4.33 28.47
C ALA A 24 -19.25 -4.79 27.12
N VAL A 25 -18.14 -4.17 26.72
CA VAL A 25 -17.36 -4.47 25.51
C VAL A 25 -16.74 -5.86 25.56
N VAL A 26 -16.31 -6.31 26.74
CA VAL A 26 -15.54 -7.54 26.89
C VAL A 26 -16.05 -8.32 28.10
N ARG A 27 -16.41 -9.58 27.88
CA ARG A 27 -16.86 -10.48 28.95
C ARG A 27 -16.09 -11.78 28.89
N ARG A 28 -15.52 -12.18 30.03
CA ARG A 28 -15.04 -13.54 30.23
C ARG A 28 -16.24 -14.47 30.36
N VAL A 29 -16.32 -15.49 29.54
CA VAL A 29 -17.43 -16.46 29.53
C VAL A 29 -16.89 -17.89 29.53
N GLU A 30 -17.62 -18.81 30.12
CA GLU A 30 -17.33 -20.23 29.99
C GLU A 30 -17.78 -20.72 28.61
N ALA A 31 -16.91 -21.45 27.91
CA ALA A 31 -17.17 -21.97 26.57
C ALA A 31 -16.26 -23.18 26.28
N LYS A 32 -16.54 -23.89 25.17
CA LYS A 32 -15.61 -24.87 24.61
C LYS A 32 -14.36 -24.14 24.07
N ALA A 33 -13.42 -23.87 24.97
CA ALA A 33 -12.22 -23.06 24.74
C ALA A 33 -11.07 -23.89 24.14
N PRO A 34 -10.24 -23.31 23.26
CA PRO A 34 -8.97 -23.88 22.83
C PRO A 34 -8.01 -24.16 23.99
N HIS A 35 -8.09 -23.37 25.05
CA HIS A 35 -7.25 -23.52 26.23
C HIS A 35 -8.07 -23.32 27.52
N GLY A 36 -8.41 -24.42 28.20
CA GLY A 36 -9.10 -24.37 29.50
C GLY A 36 -10.62 -24.36 29.33
N ARG A 37 -11.31 -23.48 30.07
CA ARG A 37 -12.78 -23.38 30.11
C ARG A 37 -13.30 -21.97 29.78
N HIS A 38 -12.43 -20.97 29.79
CA HIS A 38 -12.83 -19.58 29.67
C HIS A 38 -12.31 -18.96 28.39
N VAL A 39 -13.13 -18.08 27.81
CA VAL A 39 -12.77 -17.30 26.64
C VAL A 39 -13.19 -15.86 26.82
N LEU A 40 -12.61 -15.00 26.01
CA LEU A 40 -12.95 -13.59 25.97
C LEU A 40 -13.98 -13.33 24.88
N GLN A 41 -15.23 -13.09 25.24
CA GLN A 41 -16.26 -12.65 24.30
C GLN A 41 -16.23 -11.12 24.17
N VAL A 42 -16.06 -10.63 22.95
CA VAL A 42 -15.96 -9.21 22.62
C VAL A 42 -17.22 -8.77 21.87
N ASN A 43 -17.77 -7.61 22.24
CA ASN A 43 -18.86 -6.92 21.57
C ASN A 43 -18.34 -5.70 20.80
N PRO A 44 -18.14 -5.81 19.46
CA PRO A 44 -17.62 -4.73 18.64
C PRO A 44 -18.44 -3.44 18.68
N ALA A 45 -19.75 -3.51 18.92
CA ALA A 45 -20.62 -2.34 18.89
C ALA A 45 -20.21 -1.28 19.91
N GLU A 46 -19.68 -1.72 21.05
CA GLU A 46 -19.32 -0.88 22.18
C GLU A 46 -17.82 -0.60 22.26
N MET A 47 -17.00 -1.16 21.35
CA MET A 47 -15.56 -0.87 21.31
C MET A 47 -15.33 0.60 20.96
N ASP A 48 -14.58 1.29 21.83
CA ASP A 48 -13.97 2.58 21.53
C ASP A 48 -12.77 2.42 20.58
N GLU A 49 -12.13 3.53 20.22
CA GLU A 49 -11.00 3.52 19.27
C GLU A 49 -9.78 2.74 19.79
N ASP A 50 -9.61 2.66 21.11
CA ASP A 50 -8.49 1.94 21.75
C ASP A 50 -8.70 0.41 21.78
N GLY A 51 -9.96 -0.05 21.68
CA GLY A 51 -10.34 -1.44 21.59
C GLY A 51 -9.94 -2.30 22.79
N LEU A 52 -9.60 -3.56 22.54
CA LEU A 52 -9.05 -4.48 23.54
C LEU A 52 -7.52 -4.41 23.44
N SER A 53 -6.83 -4.12 24.55
CA SER A 53 -5.37 -3.98 24.53
C SER A 53 -4.66 -4.65 25.70
N PHE A 54 -3.36 -4.87 25.55
CA PHE A 54 -2.47 -5.31 26.62
C PHE A 54 -1.09 -4.65 26.46
N GLN A 55 -0.28 -4.66 27.51
CA GLN A 55 1.10 -4.19 27.45
C GLN A 55 2.08 -5.35 27.67
N ALA A 56 3.24 -5.27 27.03
CA ALA A 56 4.35 -6.19 27.23
C ALA A 56 5.68 -5.43 27.25
N GLU A 57 6.64 -5.98 28.00
CA GLU A 57 8.04 -5.56 27.91
C GLU A 57 8.78 -6.41 26.88
N LEU A 58 9.44 -5.75 25.94
CA LEU A 58 10.15 -6.34 24.82
C LEU A 58 11.57 -5.79 24.76
N THR A 59 12.44 -6.48 24.02
CA THR A 59 13.78 -6.00 23.72
C THR A 59 13.78 -5.38 22.32
N PRO A 60 14.02 -4.06 22.18
CA PRO A 60 14.01 -3.41 20.86
C PRO A 60 15.00 -4.05 19.88
N GLY A 61 14.58 -4.29 18.63
CA GLY A 61 15.37 -4.94 17.58
C GLY A 61 15.34 -6.48 17.60
N LYS A 62 14.61 -7.09 18.54
CA LYS A 62 14.34 -8.54 18.58
C LYS A 62 12.99 -8.87 17.94
N GLU A 63 12.92 -10.03 17.30
CA GLU A 63 11.71 -10.55 16.68
C GLU A 63 10.84 -11.33 17.68
N TYR A 64 9.54 -11.08 17.61
CA TYR A 64 8.51 -11.74 18.40
C TYR A 64 7.42 -12.27 17.48
N SER A 65 6.75 -13.33 17.91
CA SER A 65 5.52 -13.84 17.30
C SER A 65 4.36 -13.56 18.23
N LEU A 66 3.32 -12.91 17.71
CA LEU A 66 2.01 -12.84 18.37
C LEU A 66 1.07 -13.84 17.70
N SER A 67 0.43 -14.70 18.48
CA SER A 67 -0.62 -15.60 17.99
C SER A 67 -1.83 -15.58 18.88
N PHE A 68 -3.01 -15.85 18.32
CA PHE A 68 -4.27 -15.93 19.05
C PHE A 68 -5.23 -16.91 18.38
N ARG A 69 -6.22 -17.38 19.12
CA ARG A 69 -7.37 -18.14 18.63
C ARG A 69 -8.58 -17.21 18.53
N ILE A 70 -9.32 -17.33 17.44
CA ILE A 70 -10.54 -16.55 17.20
C ILE A 70 -11.68 -17.43 16.71
N ASN A 71 -12.88 -17.19 17.25
CA ASN A 71 -14.14 -17.73 16.76
C ASN A 71 -15.08 -16.56 16.47
N ALA A 72 -15.47 -16.39 15.20
CA ALA A 72 -16.20 -15.21 14.73
C ALA A 72 -17.28 -15.60 13.70
N PRO A 73 -18.34 -16.33 14.12
CA PRO A 73 -19.32 -16.92 13.20
C PRO A 73 -20.18 -15.87 12.48
N GLN A 74 -20.21 -14.64 12.99
CA GLN A 74 -20.98 -13.54 12.41
C GLN A 74 -20.15 -12.65 11.48
N PHE A 75 -18.83 -12.83 11.39
CA PHE A 75 -17.98 -11.99 10.55
C PHE A 75 -18.12 -12.35 9.07
N LYS A 76 -18.56 -11.38 8.26
CA LYS A 76 -18.67 -11.47 6.80
C LYS A 76 -17.98 -10.26 6.20
N ASN A 77 -17.03 -10.47 5.29
CA ASN A 77 -16.19 -9.40 4.74
C ASN A 77 -15.57 -8.48 5.82
N THR A 78 -15.40 -9.01 7.04
CA THR A 78 -14.99 -8.25 8.23
C THR A 78 -13.52 -8.49 8.51
N TRP A 79 -12.81 -7.43 8.89
CA TRP A 79 -11.42 -7.48 9.32
C TRP A 79 -11.31 -7.24 10.81
N LEU A 80 -10.47 -8.03 11.48
CA LEU A 80 -9.92 -7.72 12.79
C LEU A 80 -8.42 -7.53 12.62
N LEU A 81 -7.91 -6.39 13.05
CA LEU A 81 -6.51 -6.02 12.95
C LEU A 81 -5.89 -6.00 14.36
N VAL A 82 -4.65 -6.45 14.44
CA VAL A 82 -3.84 -6.35 15.66
C VAL A 82 -2.60 -5.52 15.37
N TYR A 83 -2.45 -4.40 16.06
CA TYR A 83 -1.32 -3.47 15.89
C TYR A 83 -0.62 -3.19 17.23
N MET A 84 0.54 -2.56 17.19
CA MET A 84 1.34 -2.18 18.35
C MET A 84 1.47 -0.66 18.41
N ASP A 85 1.59 -0.06 19.60
CA ASP A 85 1.85 1.37 19.73
C ASP A 85 3.07 1.82 18.92
N GLY A 86 2.95 3.02 18.36
CA GLY A 86 3.95 3.60 17.48
C GLY A 86 3.94 3.01 16.08
N LEU A 87 3.55 1.74 15.88
CA LEU A 87 3.33 1.15 14.56
C LEU A 87 2.13 1.82 13.88
N SER A 88 2.30 2.19 12.61
CA SER A 88 1.18 2.64 11.80
C SER A 88 0.14 1.51 11.73
N PRO A 89 -1.16 1.76 11.50
CA PRO A 89 -2.13 0.71 11.19
C PRO A 89 -1.66 -0.27 10.09
N TYR A 90 -0.67 0.14 9.27
CA TYR A 90 -0.01 -0.66 8.22
C TYR A 90 1.05 -1.65 8.72
N ASP A 91 1.59 -1.44 9.91
CA ASP A 91 2.58 -2.29 10.58
C ASP A 91 1.86 -3.34 11.45
N MET A 92 0.86 -3.97 10.85
CA MET A 92 0.01 -4.92 11.55
C MET A 92 0.83 -6.13 12.02
N VAL A 93 0.63 -6.46 13.29
CA VAL A 93 1.26 -7.60 13.93
C VAL A 93 0.57 -8.89 13.49
N ALA A 94 -0.76 -8.89 13.43
CA ALA A 94 -1.56 -10.02 12.95
C ALA A 94 -2.96 -9.55 12.48
N SER A 95 -3.65 -10.34 11.65
CA SER A 95 -5.06 -10.10 11.29
C SER A 95 -5.90 -11.36 11.28
N PHE A 96 -7.20 -11.14 11.29
CA PHE A 96 -8.21 -12.06 10.82
C PHE A 96 -9.08 -11.41 9.74
N ARG A 97 -9.39 -12.16 8.68
CA ARG A 97 -10.37 -11.79 7.65
C ARG A 97 -11.49 -12.83 7.64
N GLY A 98 -12.74 -12.37 7.76
CA GLY A 98 -13.91 -13.21 7.53
C GLY A 98 -14.05 -13.62 6.05
N PRO A 99 -14.84 -14.67 5.74
CA PRO A 99 -15.04 -15.16 4.39
C PRO A 99 -15.62 -14.10 3.45
N LYS A 100 -15.29 -14.20 2.15
CA LYS A 100 -15.79 -13.35 1.07
C LYS A 100 -17.16 -13.87 0.58
N GLY A 101 -18.12 -12.99 0.28
CA GLY A 101 -19.35 -13.33 -0.47
C GLY A 101 -20.66 -12.70 0.06
N ARG A 102 -21.74 -12.80 -0.75
CA ARG A 102 -23.13 -12.38 -0.38
C ARG A 102 -23.87 -13.43 0.47
N ARG A 103 -23.42 -14.70 0.43
CA ARG A 103 -23.95 -15.82 1.22
C ARG A 103 -22.78 -16.53 1.89
N GLY A 104 -22.88 -16.70 3.21
CA GLY A 104 -21.83 -17.31 4.04
C GLY A 104 -21.88 -16.78 5.46
N ARG A 105 -21.78 -17.66 6.46
CA ARG A 105 -21.48 -17.28 7.84
C ARG A 105 -19.96 -17.17 8.00
N GLY A 106 -19.50 -16.43 8.99
CA GLY A 106 -18.09 -16.49 9.41
C GLY A 106 -17.71 -17.92 9.82
N PRO A 107 -16.41 -18.24 9.92
CA PRO A 107 -15.99 -19.56 10.30
C PRO A 107 -16.58 -19.92 11.66
N VAL A 108 -17.19 -21.10 11.72
CA VAL A 108 -17.71 -21.68 12.96
C VAL A 108 -16.58 -22.53 13.55
N GLY A 109 -16.15 -22.18 14.76
CA GLY A 109 -15.05 -22.85 15.44
C GLY A 109 -13.76 -22.04 15.48
N TRP A 110 -12.76 -22.58 16.16
CA TRP A 110 -11.55 -21.84 16.56
C TRP A 110 -10.46 -21.87 15.49
N LEU A 111 -10.12 -20.70 14.98
CA LEU A 111 -9.02 -20.52 14.04
C LEU A 111 -7.80 -19.93 14.73
N ARG A 112 -6.61 -20.46 14.42
CA ARG A 112 -5.35 -19.84 14.82
C ARG A 112 -4.97 -18.74 13.86
N ARG A 113 -4.57 -17.60 14.40
CA ARG A 113 -3.91 -16.51 13.68
C ARG A 113 -2.61 -16.17 14.34
N SER A 114 -1.65 -15.73 13.54
CA SER A 114 -0.33 -15.34 14.00
C SER A 114 0.33 -14.39 13.03
N GLY A 115 1.27 -13.60 13.54
CA GLY A 115 2.25 -12.89 12.73
C GLY A 115 3.48 -12.56 13.56
N THR A 116 4.61 -12.40 12.87
CA THR A 116 5.87 -11.98 13.49
C THR A 116 6.03 -10.47 13.40
N PHE A 117 6.76 -9.88 14.33
CA PHE A 117 7.09 -8.47 14.32
C PHE A 117 8.38 -8.20 15.08
N ILE A 118 8.95 -7.02 14.84
CA ILE A 118 10.19 -6.61 15.48
C ILE A 118 9.84 -5.51 16.48
N ALA A 119 10.27 -5.69 17.73
CA ALA A 119 10.00 -4.73 18.78
C ALA A 119 10.75 -3.43 18.51
N THR A 120 10.07 -2.31 18.64
CA THR A 120 10.65 -0.97 18.39
C THR A 120 10.91 -0.20 19.67
N ALA A 121 10.19 -0.52 20.74
CA ALA A 121 10.30 0.09 22.05
C ALA A 121 10.27 -0.99 23.14
N LYS A 122 10.86 -0.67 24.30
CA LYS A 122 10.88 -1.60 25.45
C LYS A 122 9.46 -1.85 25.96
N ARG A 123 8.73 -0.78 26.25
CA ARG A 123 7.33 -0.87 26.66
C ARG A 123 6.45 -0.73 25.42
N SER A 124 5.73 -1.79 25.07
CA SER A 124 4.87 -1.82 23.89
C SER A 124 3.44 -2.19 24.29
N ARG A 125 2.47 -1.45 23.75
CA ARG A 125 1.04 -1.80 23.86
C ARG A 125 0.58 -2.45 22.58
N PHE A 126 -0.28 -3.44 22.68
CA PHE A 126 -0.91 -4.12 21.55
C PHE A 126 -2.41 -3.87 21.59
N HIS A 127 -3.00 -3.65 20.43
CA HIS A 127 -4.42 -3.34 20.28
C HIS A 127 -5.06 -4.33 19.32
N PHE A 128 -6.15 -4.93 19.75
CA PHE A 128 -7.14 -5.54 18.88
C PHE A 128 -8.12 -4.43 18.49
N ALA A 129 -7.97 -3.95 17.26
CA ALA A 129 -8.76 -2.86 16.72
C ALA A 129 -10.25 -3.22 16.67
N ARG A 130 -11.13 -2.21 16.72
CA ARG A 130 -12.55 -2.40 16.39
C ARG A 130 -12.65 -3.04 14.99
N PRO A 131 -13.33 -4.19 14.85
CA PRO A 131 -13.47 -4.82 13.54
C PRO A 131 -14.18 -3.89 12.54
N THR A 132 -13.78 -3.96 11.28
CA THR A 132 -14.35 -3.15 10.20
C THR A 132 -14.95 -4.03 9.11
N SER A 133 -16.13 -3.66 8.62
CA SER A 133 -16.79 -4.32 7.50
C SER A 133 -16.87 -3.37 6.31
N TRP A 134 -16.35 -3.79 5.18
CA TRP A 134 -16.26 -2.96 3.98
C TRP A 134 -17.59 -2.86 3.20
N ARG A 135 -18.50 -3.83 3.38
CA ARG A 135 -19.84 -3.80 2.75
C ARG A 135 -20.94 -3.28 3.67
N GLY A 136 -20.58 -2.71 4.81
CA GLY A 136 -21.54 -2.37 5.86
C GLY A 136 -22.22 -3.59 6.50
N ASP A 137 -21.66 -4.80 6.31
CA ASP A 137 -22.20 -6.01 6.93
C ASP A 137 -22.22 -5.85 8.46
N LYS A 138 -23.32 -6.27 9.10
CA LYS A 138 -23.45 -6.25 10.56
C LYS A 138 -22.30 -7.00 11.21
N ILE A 139 -21.55 -6.31 12.06
CA ILE A 139 -20.43 -6.87 12.80
C ILE A 139 -20.98 -7.47 14.10
N GLY A 140 -20.83 -8.78 14.21
CA GLY A 140 -21.30 -9.54 15.35
C GLY A 140 -20.31 -9.67 16.49
N LYS A 141 -20.73 -10.31 17.60
CA LYS A 141 -19.80 -10.66 18.69
C LYS A 141 -18.80 -11.71 18.20
N PHE A 142 -17.61 -11.72 18.78
CA PHE A 142 -16.59 -12.72 18.52
C PHE A 142 -15.92 -13.15 19.82
N GLN A 143 -15.21 -14.27 19.78
CA GLN A 143 -14.47 -14.81 20.93
C GLN A 143 -12.99 -14.88 20.61
N LEU A 144 -12.16 -14.57 21.62
CA LEU A 144 -10.71 -14.71 21.61
C LEU A 144 -10.27 -15.67 22.72
N ASP A 145 -9.22 -16.42 22.43
CA ASP A 145 -8.53 -17.28 23.39
C ASP A 145 -7.06 -17.49 22.99
N ASP A 146 -6.26 -18.05 23.89
CA ASP A 146 -4.89 -18.52 23.69
C ASP A 146 -3.98 -17.47 23.02
N VAL A 147 -4.04 -16.23 23.51
CA VAL A 147 -3.18 -15.15 23.05
C VAL A 147 -1.77 -15.37 23.59
N ARG A 148 -0.81 -15.56 22.69
CA ARG A 148 0.59 -15.83 23.04
C ARG A 148 1.52 -14.85 22.36
N LEU A 149 2.41 -14.28 23.15
CA LEU A 149 3.51 -13.45 22.70
C LEU A 149 4.83 -14.14 23.06
N THR A 150 5.61 -14.52 22.05
CA THR A 150 6.83 -15.33 22.24
C THR A 150 8.00 -14.75 21.44
N PRO A 151 9.20 -14.63 22.02
CA PRO A 151 10.40 -14.31 21.24
C PRO A 151 10.67 -15.43 20.23
N THR A 152 11.09 -15.07 19.01
CA THR A 152 11.48 -16.07 17.99
C THR A 152 12.97 -16.41 18.06
N GLY A 153 13.75 -15.65 18.84
CA GLY A 153 15.21 -15.74 18.91
C GLY A 153 15.94 -14.99 17.78
N ARG A 154 15.23 -14.44 16.80
CA ARG A 154 15.82 -13.71 15.68
C ARG A 154 16.02 -12.22 15.98
N SER A 155 17.00 -11.63 15.32
CA SER A 155 17.23 -10.20 15.19
C SER A 155 17.09 -9.79 13.73
N MET A 156 16.85 -8.49 13.49
CA MET A 156 16.89 -7.93 12.13
C MET A 156 18.27 -8.14 11.50
N THR A 157 18.29 -8.56 10.25
CA THR A 157 19.50 -8.75 9.45
C THR A 157 19.36 -7.97 8.14
N TYR A 158 20.35 -7.13 7.82
CA TYR A 158 20.41 -6.42 6.54
C TYR A 158 20.47 -7.42 5.36
N GLY A 159 19.85 -7.09 4.23
CA GLY A 159 19.76 -7.94 3.04
C GLY A 159 18.78 -9.11 3.15
N ARG A 160 18.42 -9.52 4.37
CA ARG A 160 17.39 -10.56 4.61
C ARG A 160 16.06 -9.96 5.06
N ASP A 161 16.11 -9.13 6.10
CA ASP A 161 14.91 -8.59 6.74
C ASP A 161 14.66 -7.14 6.27
N TYR A 162 15.71 -6.35 6.05
CA TYR A 162 15.62 -4.98 5.57
C TYR A 162 16.77 -4.60 4.60
N GLU A 163 16.56 -3.57 3.79
CA GLU A 163 17.53 -2.97 2.88
C GLU A 163 17.52 -1.45 3.00
N TYR A 164 18.59 -0.79 2.58
CA TYR A 164 18.58 0.65 2.39
C TYR A 164 18.25 0.97 0.93
N ARG A 165 17.59 2.11 0.71
CA ARG A 165 17.46 2.75 -0.60
C ARG A 165 17.89 4.20 -0.49
N ALA A 166 18.57 4.69 -1.52
CA ALA A 166 18.94 6.08 -1.70
C ALA A 166 18.31 6.55 -3.01
N ILE A 167 17.65 7.69 -3.00
CA ILE A 167 16.88 8.21 -4.13
C ILE A 167 17.24 9.68 -4.33
N LEU A 168 17.63 10.01 -5.56
CA LEU A 168 17.89 11.36 -6.07
C LEU A 168 16.89 11.68 -7.17
N PRO A 169 16.66 12.97 -7.49
CA PRO A 169 15.98 13.30 -8.74
C PRO A 169 16.77 12.82 -9.95
N SER A 170 16.09 12.61 -11.07
CA SER A 170 16.73 12.20 -12.33
C SER A 170 17.69 13.27 -12.88
N GLU A 171 17.43 14.55 -12.59
CA GLU A 171 18.24 15.69 -13.02
C GLU A 171 18.49 16.72 -11.93
N ALA A 172 19.64 17.40 -12.03
CA ALA A 172 19.99 18.59 -11.27
C ALA A 172 20.74 19.60 -12.17
N ALA A 173 20.70 20.88 -11.82
CA ALA A 173 21.66 21.86 -12.33
C ALA A 173 22.88 21.93 -11.39
N ALA A 174 24.06 22.18 -11.93
CA ALA A 174 25.25 22.40 -11.11
C ALA A 174 25.02 23.58 -10.14
N GLY A 175 25.37 23.40 -8.86
CA GLY A 175 25.12 24.37 -7.80
C GLY A 175 23.68 24.38 -7.26
N GLN A 176 22.75 23.60 -7.84
CA GLN A 176 21.40 23.47 -7.33
C GLN A 176 21.34 22.46 -6.18
N ALA A 177 20.80 22.87 -5.03
CA ALA A 177 20.45 21.94 -3.97
C ALA A 177 19.30 21.01 -4.41
N VAL A 178 19.51 19.71 -4.24
CA VAL A 178 18.52 18.67 -4.51
C VAL A 178 18.37 17.75 -3.31
N ARG A 179 17.20 17.11 -3.22
CA ARG A 179 16.87 16.20 -2.11
C ARG A 179 17.43 14.80 -2.36
N LEU A 180 18.28 14.33 -1.46
CA LEU A 180 18.59 12.92 -1.29
C LEU A 180 17.59 12.33 -0.28
N LEU A 181 16.75 11.39 -0.73
CA LEU A 181 15.88 10.60 0.13
C LEU A 181 16.56 9.26 0.45
N VAL A 182 16.69 8.93 1.72
CA VAL A 182 17.25 7.66 2.18
C VAL A 182 16.23 6.94 3.05
N THR A 183 15.97 5.68 2.74
CA THR A 183 15.01 4.84 3.46
C THR A 183 15.63 3.51 3.87
N GLY A 184 15.31 3.00 5.06
CA GLY A 184 15.50 1.61 5.43
C GLY A 184 14.17 0.86 5.32
N LEU A 185 14.02 -0.06 4.37
CA LEU A 185 12.75 -0.73 4.07
C LEU A 185 12.82 -2.23 4.40
N TRP A 186 11.71 -2.82 4.82
CA TRP A 186 11.61 -4.27 4.97
C TRP A 186 11.66 -4.99 3.60
N VAL A 187 12.40 -6.09 3.53
CA VAL A 187 12.62 -6.94 2.34
C VAL A 187 11.79 -8.25 2.40
N ALA A 188 11.24 -8.61 3.58
CA ALA A 188 10.71 -9.96 3.84
C ALA A 188 9.28 -10.27 3.32
N ARG A 189 9.04 -11.56 3.06
CA ARG A 189 7.72 -12.19 2.87
C ARG A 189 6.86 -12.06 4.14
N GLY A 190 5.59 -11.72 3.98
CA GLY A 190 4.64 -11.53 5.10
C GLY A 190 3.78 -10.26 5.01
N GLY A 191 3.84 -9.53 3.88
CA GLY A 191 3.02 -8.34 3.65
C GLY A 191 3.60 -7.04 4.21
N ARG A 192 4.89 -7.01 4.53
CA ARG A 192 5.63 -5.84 5.02
C ARG A 192 6.64 -5.26 4.02
N TYR A 193 6.79 -5.89 2.86
CA TYR A 193 7.69 -5.43 1.80
C TYR A 193 7.48 -3.94 1.52
N GLY A 194 8.57 -3.17 1.49
CA GLY A 194 8.54 -1.74 1.17
C GLY A 194 8.08 -0.82 2.30
N ILE A 195 7.70 -1.33 3.48
CA ILE A 195 7.41 -0.46 4.64
C ILE A 195 8.72 0.02 5.25
N PRO A 196 8.85 1.31 5.65
CA PRO A 196 9.98 1.77 6.44
C PRO A 196 10.16 0.98 7.74
N ALA A 197 11.31 0.37 7.90
CA ALA A 197 11.74 -0.25 9.14
C ALA A 197 11.95 0.81 10.22
N LYS A 198 11.89 0.40 11.49
CA LYS A 198 12.07 1.30 12.64
C LYS A 198 13.36 0.99 13.37
N LEU A 199 14.45 1.15 12.64
CA LEU A 199 15.80 0.83 13.07
C LEU A 199 16.57 2.11 13.45
N ALA A 200 17.60 1.94 14.28
CA ALA A 200 18.60 2.98 14.48
C ALA A 200 19.82 2.65 13.64
N ALA A 201 20.29 3.62 12.86
CA ALA A 201 21.51 3.53 12.08
C ALA A 201 22.09 4.93 11.85
N LYS A 202 23.41 5.04 11.75
CA LYS A 202 24.09 6.21 11.21
C LYS A 202 24.73 5.79 9.90
N LEU A 203 24.43 6.53 8.83
CA LEU A 203 24.85 6.26 7.46
C LEU A 203 25.79 7.37 7.02
N THR A 204 27.01 7.04 6.65
CA THR A 204 27.93 7.98 5.98
C THR A 204 27.49 8.15 4.53
N VAL A 205 27.51 9.38 4.02
CA VAL A 205 27.16 9.72 2.64
C VAL A 205 28.43 10.05 1.87
N ALA A 206 28.67 9.35 0.76
CA ALA A 206 29.79 9.58 -0.14
C ALA A 206 29.30 9.67 -1.59
N GLY A 207 30.04 10.37 -2.45
CA GLY A 207 29.74 10.56 -3.86
C GLY A 207 30.99 10.57 -4.72
N ASP A 208 30.80 10.49 -6.04
CA ASP A 208 31.85 10.56 -7.05
C ASP A 208 32.19 11.99 -7.49
N ASP A 209 31.30 12.97 -7.23
CA ASP A 209 31.60 14.40 -7.40
C ASP A 209 32.42 14.94 -6.23
N ALA A 210 33.74 15.08 -6.42
CA ALA A 210 34.66 15.63 -5.42
C ALA A 210 34.34 17.08 -5.01
N LYS A 211 33.55 17.82 -5.79
CA LYS A 211 33.13 19.18 -5.48
C LYS A 211 31.72 19.24 -4.87
N ALA A 212 31.05 18.11 -4.66
CA ALA A 212 29.71 18.11 -4.11
C ALA A 212 29.68 18.56 -2.64
N ALA A 213 28.65 19.32 -2.28
CA ALA A 213 28.33 19.60 -0.89
C ALA A 213 27.41 18.48 -0.37
N LEU A 214 27.95 17.63 0.52
CA LEU A 214 27.27 16.48 1.10
C LEU A 214 27.12 16.65 2.62
N PRO A 215 26.07 16.09 3.26
CA PRO A 215 25.83 16.23 4.70
C PRO A 215 26.81 15.44 5.59
N GLY A 216 27.75 14.69 5.00
CA GLY A 216 28.66 13.76 5.69
C GLY A 216 27.97 12.50 6.22
N SER A 217 26.87 12.65 6.97
CA SER A 217 26.09 11.51 7.47
C SER A 217 24.60 11.79 7.66
N ILE A 218 23.82 10.72 7.75
CA ILE A 218 22.38 10.70 8.04
C ILE A 218 22.15 9.76 9.23
N THR A 219 21.17 10.07 10.08
CA THR A 219 20.82 9.22 11.22
C THR A 219 19.35 8.80 11.16
N PHE A 220 19.10 7.52 11.39
CA PHE A 220 17.78 6.98 11.72
C PHE A 220 17.67 6.77 13.23
N GLU A 221 16.54 7.18 13.78
CA GLU A 221 16.22 7.00 15.20
C GLU A 221 15.36 5.75 15.40
N ARG A 222 15.69 4.97 16.43
CA ARG A 222 14.90 3.80 16.79
C ARG A 222 13.46 4.21 17.12
N GLY A 223 12.49 3.44 16.62
CA GLY A 223 11.07 3.70 16.87
C GLY A 223 10.42 4.65 15.86
N ARG A 224 11.20 5.46 15.14
CA ARG A 224 10.73 6.23 13.99
C ARG A 224 10.90 5.44 12.69
N PRO A 225 10.03 5.65 11.69
CA PRO A 225 10.28 5.17 10.32
C PRO A 225 11.68 5.60 9.86
N ALA A 226 12.47 4.65 9.37
CA ALA A 226 13.81 4.88 8.81
C ALA A 226 13.65 5.56 7.45
N VAL A 227 13.33 6.85 7.49
CA VAL A 227 13.12 7.74 6.36
C VAL A 227 13.82 9.04 6.72
N SER A 228 14.74 9.48 5.88
CA SER A 228 15.41 10.76 6.07
C SER A 228 15.63 11.43 4.73
N ALA A 229 15.52 12.75 4.71
CA ALA A 229 15.74 13.57 3.56
C ALA A 229 16.72 14.68 3.91
N VAL A 230 17.74 14.83 3.08
CA VAL A 230 18.80 15.83 3.25
C VAL A 230 19.09 16.49 1.92
N GLU A 231 19.57 17.73 1.98
CA GLU A 231 20.00 18.44 0.79
C GLU A 231 21.42 18.02 0.42
N VAL A 232 21.64 17.86 -0.89
CA VAL A 232 22.95 17.64 -1.50
C VAL A 232 23.06 18.56 -2.71
N THR A 233 24.27 19.05 -2.99
CA THR A 233 24.51 19.89 -4.16
C THR A 233 25.66 19.31 -4.95
N PHE A 234 25.42 19.02 -6.22
CA PHE A 234 26.45 18.63 -7.17
C PHE A 234 26.97 19.87 -7.89
N ASN A 235 28.28 19.95 -8.08
CA ASN A 235 28.95 21.11 -8.68
C ASN A 235 29.68 20.75 -9.98
N THR A 236 29.72 19.47 -10.34
CA THR A 236 30.32 19.00 -11.59
C THR A 236 29.22 18.48 -12.54
N PRO A 237 29.12 18.98 -13.78
CA PRO A 237 28.25 18.37 -14.79
C PRO A 237 28.67 16.93 -15.12
N GLY A 238 27.70 16.03 -15.25
CA GLY A 238 27.95 14.60 -15.44
C GLY A 238 26.82 13.73 -14.91
N VAL A 239 27.02 12.41 -14.92
CA VAL A 239 26.12 11.48 -14.24
C VAL A 239 26.78 11.06 -12.94
N HIS A 240 26.09 11.31 -11.83
CA HIS A 240 26.61 11.09 -10.48
C HIS A 240 25.75 10.11 -9.70
N ARG A 241 26.34 9.46 -8.71
CA ARG A 241 25.63 8.62 -7.73
C ARG A 241 26.18 8.87 -6.33
N LEU A 242 25.30 8.71 -5.34
CA LEU A 242 25.69 8.70 -3.94
C LEU A 242 25.61 7.30 -3.36
N THR A 243 26.54 6.97 -2.50
CA THR A 243 26.54 5.75 -1.68
C THR A 243 26.29 6.13 -0.24
N VAL A 244 25.38 5.42 0.41
CA VAL A 244 25.14 5.49 1.85
C VAL A 244 25.59 4.20 2.50
N THR A 245 26.38 4.28 3.58
CA THR A 245 27.00 3.11 4.22
C THR A 245 26.88 3.20 5.75
N ASP A 246 26.42 2.14 6.41
CA ASP A 246 26.40 2.07 7.87
C ASP A 246 27.72 1.58 8.46
N ALA A 247 27.86 1.63 9.79
CA ALA A 247 29.06 1.20 10.49
C ALA A 247 29.38 -0.31 10.34
N ALA A 248 28.41 -1.13 9.92
CA ALA A 248 28.60 -2.56 9.66
C ALA A 248 28.99 -2.84 8.19
N GLY A 249 29.11 -1.80 7.36
CA GLY A 249 29.46 -1.90 5.94
C GLY A 249 28.27 -2.18 5.02
N ASN A 250 27.03 -2.20 5.54
CA ASN A 250 25.85 -2.34 4.70
C ASN A 250 25.63 -1.04 3.93
N ARG A 251 25.36 -1.15 2.62
CA ARG A 251 25.33 0.05 1.74
C ARG A 251 24.23 0.02 0.69
N ALA A 252 23.79 1.20 0.29
CA ALA A 252 22.95 1.39 -0.89
C ALA A 252 23.53 2.47 -1.80
N ILE A 253 23.35 2.29 -3.10
CA ILE A 253 23.76 3.24 -4.14
C ILE A 253 22.50 3.89 -4.68
N SER A 254 22.50 5.22 -4.85
CA SER A 254 21.37 5.94 -5.41
C SER A 254 21.10 5.59 -6.88
N ASN A 255 19.90 5.90 -7.37
CA ASN A 255 19.68 6.07 -8.80
C ASN A 255 20.64 7.16 -9.35
N PRO A 256 20.95 7.13 -10.66
CA PRO A 256 21.78 8.16 -11.26
C PRO A 256 21.04 9.51 -11.25
N VAL A 257 21.80 10.59 -11.00
CA VAL A 257 21.38 11.96 -11.25
C VAL A 257 22.20 12.52 -12.40
N ARG A 258 21.53 13.08 -13.42
CA ARG A 258 22.18 13.80 -14.52
C ARG A 258 22.32 15.27 -14.14
N VAL A 259 23.53 15.69 -13.82
CA VAL A 259 23.88 17.07 -13.49
C VAL A 259 24.25 17.80 -14.78
N THR A 260 23.60 18.94 -15.00
CA THR A 260 23.79 19.77 -16.20
C THR A 260 24.23 21.17 -15.80
N ALA A 261 24.92 21.91 -16.67
CA ALA A 261 25.26 23.31 -16.39
C ALA A 261 24.00 24.18 -16.25
N LYS A 262 22.96 23.87 -17.02
CA LYS A 262 21.62 24.47 -16.94
C LYS A 262 20.58 23.37 -17.05
N MET A 263 19.56 23.44 -16.19
CA MET A 263 18.45 22.49 -16.18
C MET A 263 17.77 22.41 -17.56
N PRO A 264 17.53 21.21 -18.11
CA PRO A 264 16.79 21.07 -19.37
C PRO A 264 15.32 21.45 -19.21
N GLU A 265 14.70 21.88 -20.31
CA GLU A 265 13.27 22.22 -20.37
C GLU A 265 12.38 21.00 -20.08
N LEU A 266 12.72 19.86 -20.70
CA LEU A 266 12.07 18.57 -20.44
C LEU A 266 12.90 17.77 -19.45
N ARG A 267 12.23 17.24 -18.42
CA ARG A 267 12.83 16.51 -17.30
C ARG A 267 12.13 15.18 -17.09
N HIS A 268 12.82 14.24 -16.46
CA HIS A 268 12.25 12.96 -16.13
C HIS A 268 11.66 12.99 -14.73
N PHE A 269 10.37 12.65 -14.64
CA PHE A 269 9.65 12.53 -13.38
C PHE A 269 9.10 11.11 -13.25
N TRP A 270 9.08 10.61 -12.03
CA TRP A 270 8.59 9.28 -11.68
C TRP A 270 7.31 9.40 -10.87
N GLY A 271 6.32 8.59 -11.19
CA GLY A 271 5.05 8.63 -10.48
C GLY A 271 4.23 7.37 -10.64
N ASP A 272 3.20 7.27 -9.83
CA ASP A 272 2.24 6.17 -9.86
C ASP A 272 0.84 6.75 -10.02
N LEU A 273 0.24 6.49 -11.17
CA LEU A 273 -1.05 7.06 -11.54
C LEU A 273 -2.20 6.11 -11.24
N HIS A 274 -1.93 4.91 -10.73
CA HIS A 274 -2.95 3.91 -10.52
C HIS A 274 -2.87 3.33 -9.12
N ILE A 275 -3.40 4.11 -8.17
CA ILE A 275 -3.35 3.81 -6.74
C ILE A 275 -4.77 3.63 -6.22
N HIS A 276 -5.00 2.51 -5.55
CA HIS A 276 -6.22 2.25 -4.82
C HIS A 276 -6.06 2.47 -3.32
N THR A 277 -7.18 2.77 -2.69
CA THR A 277 -7.25 3.05 -1.26
C THR A 277 -8.10 1.99 -0.54
N VAL A 278 -8.34 2.22 0.75
CA VAL A 278 -9.15 1.35 1.62
C VAL A 278 -10.56 1.07 1.09
N TYR A 279 -11.07 1.88 0.16
CA TYR A 279 -12.39 1.68 -0.43
C TYR A 279 -12.45 0.59 -1.49
N GLN A 280 -11.35 -0.02 -1.93
CA GLN A 280 -11.37 -1.14 -2.89
C GLN A 280 -11.30 -2.53 -2.23
N HIS A 281 -11.29 -3.60 -3.05
CA HIS A 281 -11.21 -5.02 -2.65
C HIS A 281 -10.00 -5.41 -1.77
N GLY A 282 -8.99 -4.53 -1.66
CA GLY A 282 -7.83 -4.64 -0.76
C GLY A 282 -8.15 -4.44 0.73
N GLY A 283 -9.23 -3.73 1.06
CA GLY A 283 -9.61 -3.41 2.44
C GLY A 283 -8.53 -2.58 3.16
N PRO A 284 -8.41 -2.68 4.50
CA PRO A 284 -7.49 -1.85 5.29
C PRO A 284 -6.01 -1.89 4.87
N LYS A 285 -5.60 -2.90 4.10
CA LYS A 285 -4.23 -3.04 3.59
C LYS A 285 -3.90 -2.07 2.47
N ALA A 286 -4.91 -1.53 1.78
CA ALA A 286 -4.72 -0.57 0.69
C ALA A 286 -4.46 0.86 1.18
N GLY A 287 -4.62 1.12 2.49
CA GLY A 287 -4.32 2.42 3.09
C GLY A 287 -5.37 3.49 2.79
N ASP A 288 -5.46 4.48 3.67
CA ASP A 288 -6.29 5.65 3.40
C ASP A 288 -5.65 6.57 2.34
N GLU A 289 -6.35 7.64 1.98
CA GLU A 289 -5.91 8.59 0.96
C GLU A 289 -4.63 9.32 1.36
N ASN A 290 -4.52 9.70 2.64
CA ASN A 290 -3.38 10.45 3.14
C ASN A 290 -2.14 9.57 3.16
N ASP A 291 -2.29 8.31 3.52
CA ASP A 291 -1.18 7.40 3.71
C ASP A 291 -0.59 6.93 2.39
N ASN A 292 -1.41 6.75 1.37
CA ASN A 292 -0.93 6.53 0.00
C ASN A 292 -0.10 7.73 -0.50
N TYR A 293 -0.59 8.96 -0.36
CA TYR A 293 0.18 10.14 -0.78
C TYR A 293 1.44 10.38 0.07
N ARG A 294 1.40 10.13 1.39
CA ARG A 294 2.60 10.18 2.24
C ARG A 294 3.63 9.17 1.78
N PHE A 295 3.21 7.93 1.53
CA PHE A 295 4.12 6.89 1.09
C PHE A 295 4.76 7.25 -0.25
N ALA A 296 3.95 7.61 -1.25
CA ALA A 296 4.42 8.03 -2.57
C ALA A 296 5.50 9.14 -2.48
N ARG A 297 5.22 10.21 -1.72
CA ARG A 297 6.10 11.39 -1.64
C ARG A 297 7.30 11.20 -0.72
N ASP A 298 7.10 10.58 0.44
CA ASP A 298 8.07 10.60 1.53
C ASP A 298 8.83 9.28 1.67
N VAL A 299 8.34 8.18 1.11
CA VAL A 299 9.00 6.86 1.17
C VAL A 299 9.47 6.38 -0.20
N ALA A 300 8.58 6.35 -1.19
CA ALA A 300 8.92 5.92 -2.55
C ALA A 300 9.69 6.99 -3.34
N GLY A 301 9.64 8.25 -2.90
CA GLY A 301 10.35 9.34 -3.57
C GLY A 301 9.78 9.71 -4.93
N LEU A 302 8.49 9.44 -5.16
CA LEU A 302 7.80 9.79 -6.40
C LEU A 302 7.63 11.30 -6.52
N ASP A 303 7.70 11.80 -7.75
CA ASP A 303 7.48 13.20 -8.13
C ASP A 303 5.99 13.51 -8.30
N PHE A 304 5.18 12.52 -8.67
CA PHE A 304 3.74 12.67 -8.79
C PHE A 304 2.96 11.39 -8.48
N ALA A 305 1.69 11.54 -8.10
CA ALA A 305 0.81 10.41 -7.85
C ALA A 305 -0.68 10.73 -8.12
N ALA A 306 -1.48 9.71 -8.39
CA ALA A 306 -2.93 9.83 -8.50
C ALA A 306 -3.64 8.68 -7.79
N LEU A 307 -4.59 9.03 -6.91
CA LEU A 307 -5.54 8.06 -6.36
C LEU A 307 -6.64 7.85 -7.40
N SER A 308 -6.72 6.64 -7.95
CA SER A 308 -7.63 6.28 -9.04
C SER A 308 -8.58 5.19 -8.56
N GLU A 309 -9.44 5.55 -7.60
CA GLU A 309 -10.40 4.62 -7.00
C GLU A 309 -11.57 4.33 -7.95
N HIS A 310 -12.20 3.15 -7.83
CA HIS A 310 -13.41 2.86 -8.61
C HIS A 310 -14.56 3.78 -8.17
N TYR A 311 -14.96 4.68 -9.04
CA TYR A 311 -16.05 5.60 -8.78
C TYR A 311 -17.41 4.91 -8.88
N ALA A 312 -18.38 5.29 -8.06
CA ALA A 312 -19.74 4.72 -7.95
C ALA A 312 -19.85 3.24 -7.51
N SER A 313 -18.91 2.38 -7.86
CA SER A 313 -18.89 0.97 -7.45
C SER A 313 -18.17 0.73 -6.11
N CYS A 314 -17.19 1.57 -5.76
CA CYS A 314 -16.47 1.53 -4.47
C CYS A 314 -16.66 2.81 -3.63
N ILE A 315 -16.74 3.99 -4.25
CA ILE A 315 -16.93 5.27 -3.55
C ILE A 315 -18.13 6.06 -4.06
N THR A 316 -18.81 6.76 -3.15
CA THR A 316 -19.88 7.71 -3.51
C THR A 316 -19.28 9.05 -3.96
N PRO A 317 -20.04 9.89 -4.68
CA PRO A 317 -19.62 11.26 -5.00
C PRO A 317 -19.21 12.05 -3.75
N GLU A 318 -19.90 11.84 -2.63
CA GLU A 318 -19.56 12.49 -1.36
C GLU A 318 -18.20 12.03 -0.81
N VAL A 319 -17.90 10.73 -0.85
CA VAL A 319 -16.59 10.20 -0.42
C VAL A 319 -15.48 10.74 -1.31
N TRP A 320 -15.71 10.81 -2.63
CA TRP A 320 -14.77 11.42 -3.55
C TRP A 320 -14.49 12.89 -3.17
N LEU A 321 -15.53 13.71 -3.01
CA LEU A 321 -15.41 15.14 -2.73
C LEU A 321 -14.75 15.41 -1.37
N LYS A 322 -15.21 14.71 -0.33
CA LYS A 322 -14.81 14.97 1.06
C LYS A 322 -13.50 14.30 1.46
N ARG A 323 -13.05 13.27 0.72
CA ARG A 323 -11.82 12.54 1.07
C ARG A 323 -10.78 12.54 -0.05
N MET A 324 -11.10 12.01 -1.24
CA MET A 324 -10.14 11.89 -2.34
C MET A 324 -9.64 13.26 -2.80
N ALA A 325 -10.56 14.16 -3.11
CA ALA A 325 -10.22 15.49 -3.63
C ALA A 325 -9.49 16.32 -2.58
N VAL A 326 -9.95 16.26 -1.32
CA VAL A 326 -9.29 16.91 -0.18
C VAL A 326 -7.86 16.41 -0.01
N ALA A 327 -7.63 15.09 -0.03
CA ALA A 327 -6.29 14.52 0.08
C ALA A 327 -5.39 14.94 -1.09
N THR A 328 -5.92 14.88 -2.32
CA THR A 328 -5.22 15.30 -3.54
C THR A 328 -4.70 16.73 -3.41
N ARG A 329 -5.55 17.68 -3.02
CA ARG A 329 -5.13 19.08 -2.76
C ARG A 329 -4.17 19.21 -1.59
N LYS A 330 -4.45 18.53 -0.48
CA LYS A 330 -3.65 18.58 0.75
C LYS A 330 -2.21 18.16 0.53
N PHE A 331 -1.96 17.19 -0.34
CA PHE A 331 -0.63 16.64 -0.58
C PHE A 331 0.14 17.31 -1.72
N TYR A 332 -0.55 18.04 -2.61
CA TYR A 332 0.10 18.83 -3.64
C TYR A 332 1.14 19.77 -3.04
N ARG A 333 2.37 19.71 -3.55
CA ARG A 333 3.45 20.62 -3.17
C ARG A 333 4.08 21.14 -4.46
N PRO A 334 3.78 22.38 -4.87
CA PRO A 334 4.37 22.98 -6.06
C PRO A 334 5.89 22.80 -6.10
N GLY A 335 6.43 22.35 -7.23
CA GLY A 335 7.86 22.13 -7.42
C GLY A 335 8.45 20.91 -6.68
N ARG A 336 7.66 20.17 -5.90
CA ARG A 336 8.13 19.02 -5.11
C ARG A 336 7.32 17.74 -5.31
N PHE A 337 6.00 17.83 -5.39
CA PHE A 337 5.12 16.67 -5.52
C PHE A 337 3.79 17.07 -6.17
N ALA A 338 3.53 16.57 -7.38
CA ALA A 338 2.27 16.81 -8.08
C ALA A 338 1.24 15.72 -7.74
N THR A 339 -0.02 16.13 -7.58
CA THR A 339 -1.12 15.19 -7.37
C THR A 339 -2.15 15.39 -8.49
N LEU A 340 -2.76 14.30 -8.93
CA LEU A 340 -3.81 14.34 -9.94
C LEU A 340 -5.09 13.72 -9.38
N HIS A 341 -6.22 14.29 -9.75
CA HIS A 341 -7.51 13.69 -9.48
C HIS A 341 -7.68 12.49 -10.42
N GLY A 342 -7.69 11.28 -9.86
CA GLY A 342 -7.89 10.04 -10.59
C GLY A 342 -9.26 9.42 -10.30
N ILE A 343 -9.80 8.72 -11.28
CA ILE A 343 -10.95 7.82 -11.16
C ILE A 343 -10.67 6.60 -12.03
N GLU A 344 -10.88 5.39 -11.50
CA GLU A 344 -11.00 4.20 -12.34
C GLU A 344 -12.49 3.96 -12.65
N SER A 345 -12.80 3.62 -13.90
CA SER A 345 -14.14 3.16 -14.29
C SER A 345 -14.06 2.07 -15.34
N GLY A 346 -14.86 1.02 -15.15
CA GLY A 346 -15.03 -0.07 -16.11
C GLY A 346 -16.11 0.24 -17.15
N THR A 347 -15.77 0.09 -18.43
CA THR A 347 -16.73 -0.05 -19.53
C THR A 347 -16.85 -1.53 -19.89
N TYR A 348 -17.83 -1.92 -20.71
CA TYR A 348 -17.84 -3.30 -21.23
C TYR A 348 -16.68 -3.57 -22.24
N GLN A 349 -15.93 -2.53 -22.62
CA GLN A 349 -14.75 -2.54 -23.52
C GLN A 349 -13.45 -2.23 -22.77
N GLY A 350 -13.44 -2.44 -21.46
CA GLY A 350 -12.25 -2.35 -20.64
C GLY A 350 -12.29 -1.27 -19.58
N HIS A 351 -11.34 -1.42 -18.66
CA HIS A 351 -11.17 -0.52 -17.56
C HIS A 351 -10.22 0.62 -17.93
N HIS A 352 -10.56 1.81 -17.47
CA HIS A 352 -9.84 3.04 -17.80
C HIS A 352 -9.65 3.87 -16.55
N ASN A 353 -8.47 4.48 -16.46
CA ASN A 353 -8.17 5.53 -15.50
C ASN A 353 -8.35 6.91 -16.15
N TYR A 354 -9.05 7.79 -15.45
CA TYR A 354 -9.40 9.13 -15.89
C TYR A 354 -8.73 10.15 -14.97
N TYR A 355 -7.90 11.02 -15.53
CA TYR A 355 -7.18 12.05 -14.79
C TYR A 355 -7.71 13.44 -15.11
N LEU A 356 -8.08 14.17 -14.05
CA LEU A 356 -8.83 15.41 -14.13
C LEU A 356 -7.99 16.60 -13.67
N ARG A 357 -8.27 17.76 -14.29
CA ARG A 357 -7.68 19.04 -13.92
C ARG A 357 -8.46 19.79 -12.83
N SER A 358 -9.67 19.34 -12.52
CA SER A 358 -10.60 20.02 -11.62
C SER A 358 -11.10 19.10 -10.53
N ASP A 359 -11.58 19.72 -9.45
CA ASP A 359 -12.30 19.08 -8.35
C ASP A 359 -13.72 18.62 -8.72
N ASP A 360 -14.10 18.74 -9.98
CA ASP A 360 -15.40 18.31 -10.47
C ASP A 360 -15.38 16.79 -10.69
N PRO A 361 -16.03 15.99 -9.83
CA PRO A 361 -16.08 14.56 -10.04
C PRO A 361 -16.81 14.32 -11.34
N LEU A 362 -16.21 13.53 -12.21
CA LEU A 362 -16.92 13.15 -13.42
C LEU A 362 -18.19 12.40 -13.05
N ASP A 363 -19.28 12.71 -13.75
CA ASP A 363 -20.51 11.89 -13.75
C ASP A 363 -20.27 10.61 -14.58
N LEU A 364 -19.25 9.85 -14.20
CA LEU A 364 -19.00 8.51 -14.70
C LEU A 364 -19.91 7.58 -13.93
N HIS A 365 -21.05 7.26 -14.52
CA HIS A 365 -21.96 6.28 -13.96
C HIS A 365 -21.40 4.86 -14.18
N ASP A 366 -20.43 4.45 -13.35
CA ASP A 366 -20.04 3.04 -13.19
C ASP A 366 -21.14 2.33 -12.39
N ARG A 367 -22.25 2.07 -13.07
CA ARG A 367 -23.29 1.18 -12.55
C ARG A 367 -22.96 -0.22 -13.05
N ARG A 368 -22.66 -1.11 -12.10
CA ARG A 368 -22.37 -2.54 -12.36
C ARG A 368 -23.45 -3.25 -13.19
N ASP A 369 -24.66 -2.72 -13.23
CA ASP A 369 -25.81 -3.19 -14.00
C ASP A 369 -25.96 -2.54 -15.39
N LYS A 370 -25.29 -1.41 -15.68
CA LYS A 370 -25.36 -0.69 -16.97
C LYS A 370 -24.04 0.05 -17.30
N PRO A 371 -22.94 -0.66 -17.60
CA PRO A 371 -21.70 -0.02 -18.03
C PRO A 371 -21.88 0.68 -19.39
N ARG A 372 -21.29 1.86 -19.56
CA ARG A 372 -21.24 2.58 -20.85
C ARG A 372 -20.23 1.92 -21.80
N SER A 373 -20.34 2.20 -23.10
CA SER A 373 -19.27 1.90 -24.06
C SER A 373 -18.11 2.88 -23.90
N THR A 374 -16.93 2.53 -24.40
CA THR A 374 -15.82 3.50 -24.47
C THR A 374 -16.24 4.72 -25.30
N GLN A 375 -16.97 4.53 -26.40
CA GLN A 375 -17.43 5.63 -27.26
C GLN A 375 -18.37 6.59 -26.52
N ASP A 376 -19.35 6.09 -25.76
CA ASP A 376 -20.28 6.95 -24.99
C ASP A 376 -19.52 7.82 -23.97
N VAL A 377 -18.44 7.28 -23.40
CA VAL A 377 -17.58 8.01 -22.48
C VAL A 377 -16.79 9.09 -23.23
N MET A 378 -16.29 8.81 -24.44
CA MET A 378 -15.61 9.81 -25.27
C MET A 378 -16.57 10.93 -25.69
N ASP A 379 -17.76 10.58 -26.18
CA ASP A 379 -18.80 11.54 -26.61
C ASP A 379 -19.23 12.45 -25.44
N PHE A 380 -19.30 11.88 -24.23
CA PHE A 380 -19.55 12.65 -23.01
C PHE A 380 -18.46 13.70 -22.74
N TYR A 381 -17.19 13.39 -23.00
CA TYR A 381 -16.09 14.35 -22.82
C TYR A 381 -16.04 15.40 -23.94
N HIS A 382 -16.23 14.96 -25.18
CA HIS A 382 -16.29 15.83 -26.36
C HIS A 382 -17.40 16.87 -26.21
N SER A 383 -18.61 16.44 -25.86
CA SER A 383 -19.77 17.33 -25.68
C SER A 383 -19.60 18.37 -24.58
N ARG A 384 -18.69 18.14 -23.62
CA ARG A 384 -18.40 19.07 -22.52
C ARG A 384 -17.08 19.83 -22.69
N ALA A 385 -16.39 19.67 -23.81
CA ALA A 385 -15.04 20.19 -24.03
C ALA A 385 -14.10 19.91 -22.85
N ARG A 386 -14.26 18.75 -22.19
CA ARG A 386 -13.53 18.43 -20.97
C ARG A 386 -12.13 17.94 -21.32
N ARG A 387 -11.19 18.47 -20.55
CA ARG A 387 -9.77 18.29 -20.74
C ARG A 387 -9.26 17.17 -19.82
N VAL A 388 -9.64 15.93 -20.11
CA VAL A 388 -9.30 14.71 -19.36
C VAL A 388 -8.14 13.95 -20.03
N LEU A 389 -7.29 13.28 -19.25
CA LEU A 389 -6.38 12.26 -19.77
C LEU A 389 -6.99 10.90 -19.45
N VAL A 390 -7.15 10.05 -20.47
CA VAL A 390 -7.70 8.70 -20.29
C VAL A 390 -6.60 7.69 -20.57
N VAL A 391 -6.39 6.79 -19.63
CA VAL A 391 -5.37 5.75 -19.72
C VAL A 391 -6.04 4.40 -19.51
N PRO A 392 -6.23 3.58 -20.55
CA PRO A 392 -6.71 2.24 -20.36
C PRO A 392 -5.64 1.40 -19.64
N HIS A 393 -6.09 0.42 -18.87
CA HIS A 393 -5.22 -0.56 -18.23
C HIS A 393 -5.69 -1.99 -18.49
N HIS A 394 -4.86 -2.97 -18.13
CA HIS A 394 -5.11 -4.40 -18.41
C HIS A 394 -5.41 -4.65 -19.89
N LEU A 395 -4.69 -3.99 -20.79
CA LEU A 395 -5.05 -3.88 -22.23
C LEU A 395 -5.43 -5.20 -22.88
N ALA A 396 -4.70 -6.27 -22.54
CA ALA A 396 -4.84 -7.59 -23.13
C ALA A 396 -5.66 -8.58 -22.25
N LEU A 397 -6.38 -8.08 -21.24
CA LEU A 397 -7.01 -8.87 -20.18
C LEU A 397 -8.35 -8.29 -19.78
N LEU A 398 -9.15 -9.07 -19.03
CA LEU A 398 -10.29 -8.58 -18.25
C LEU A 398 -11.03 -7.42 -18.94
N GLN A 399 -11.73 -7.72 -20.05
CA GLN A 399 -12.31 -6.72 -20.96
C GLN A 399 -11.22 -5.93 -21.70
N PRO A 400 -10.61 -6.51 -22.74
CA PRO A 400 -9.46 -5.91 -23.41
C PRO A 400 -9.82 -4.65 -24.19
N VAL A 401 -8.83 -3.79 -24.38
CA VAL A 401 -8.99 -2.52 -25.10
C VAL A 401 -9.21 -2.76 -26.58
N ASP A 402 -10.23 -2.16 -27.16
CA ASP A 402 -10.39 -2.11 -28.60
C ASP A 402 -9.55 -0.97 -29.20
N TRP A 403 -8.45 -1.34 -29.88
CA TRP A 403 -7.59 -0.37 -30.55
C TRP A 403 -8.29 0.40 -31.66
N LEU A 404 -9.41 -0.08 -32.22
CA LEU A 404 -10.17 0.63 -33.26
C LEU A 404 -10.93 1.82 -32.69
N LEU A 405 -11.42 1.72 -31.45
CA LEU A 405 -12.22 2.75 -30.77
C LEU A 405 -11.37 3.81 -30.03
N ARG A 406 -10.06 3.81 -30.27
CA ARG A 406 -9.14 4.72 -29.59
C ARG A 406 -9.18 6.13 -30.18
N ASP A 407 -9.64 7.08 -29.37
CA ASP A 407 -9.50 8.52 -29.62
C ASP A 407 -8.10 9.05 -29.24
N ARG A 408 -7.44 9.79 -30.15
CA ARG A 408 -6.09 10.33 -29.93
C ARG A 408 -6.04 11.55 -29.02
N ASP A 409 -7.15 12.29 -28.88
CA ASP A 409 -7.21 13.49 -28.07
C ASP A 409 -7.20 13.15 -26.57
N TYR A 410 -7.68 11.95 -26.23
CA TYR A 410 -7.82 11.47 -24.86
C TYR A 410 -6.86 10.33 -24.50
N HIS A 411 -6.67 9.35 -25.39
CA HIS A 411 -5.83 8.17 -25.16
C HIS A 411 -4.41 8.36 -25.68
N ARG A 412 -3.62 9.16 -24.95
CA ARG A 412 -2.21 9.43 -25.31
C ARG A 412 -1.25 8.42 -24.69
N LEU A 413 -1.66 7.75 -23.62
CA LEU A 413 -0.90 6.78 -22.86
C LEU A 413 -1.74 5.51 -22.65
N VAL A 414 -1.08 4.38 -22.47
CA VAL A 414 -1.68 3.13 -21.98
C VAL A 414 -0.87 2.58 -20.81
N GLU A 415 -1.52 1.95 -19.82
CA GLU A 415 -0.84 1.20 -18.77
C GLU A 415 -0.44 -0.17 -19.32
N VAL A 416 0.86 -0.34 -19.53
CA VAL A 416 1.44 -1.57 -20.08
C VAL A 416 1.81 -2.54 -18.98
N TYR A 417 2.08 -2.07 -17.76
CA TYR A 417 2.45 -2.92 -16.63
C TYR A 417 1.81 -2.47 -15.32
N SER A 418 1.31 -3.43 -14.55
CA SER A 418 0.91 -3.22 -13.15
C SER A 418 0.87 -4.52 -12.34
N ASN A 419 0.23 -4.52 -11.17
CA ASN A 419 0.12 -5.72 -10.32
C ASN A 419 -0.48 -6.94 -11.08
N HIS A 420 -1.22 -6.68 -12.15
CA HIS A 420 -1.89 -7.68 -12.97
C HIS A 420 -1.00 -8.25 -14.08
N GLY A 421 0.25 -7.81 -14.20
CA GLY A 421 1.21 -8.30 -15.17
C GLY A 421 1.52 -7.30 -16.27
N SER A 422 2.14 -7.79 -17.35
CA SER A 422 2.48 -6.99 -18.53
C SER A 422 1.47 -7.22 -19.66
N SER A 423 1.02 -6.14 -20.29
CA SER A 423 0.26 -6.12 -21.54
C SER A 423 1.11 -5.65 -22.73
N GLU A 424 2.44 -5.72 -22.62
CA GLU A 424 3.37 -5.34 -23.70
C GLU A 424 3.26 -6.29 -24.90
N GLU A 425 3.26 -7.60 -24.63
CA GLU A 425 3.22 -8.66 -25.64
C GLU A 425 2.54 -9.93 -25.09
N PRO A 426 2.04 -10.83 -25.96
CA PRO A 426 1.58 -12.13 -25.52
C PRO A 426 2.75 -13.02 -25.10
N GLY A 427 2.72 -13.68 -23.93
CA GLY A 427 3.81 -14.61 -23.58
C GLY A 427 3.92 -15.01 -22.10
N PRO A 428 4.90 -15.85 -21.70
CA PRO A 428 5.02 -16.37 -20.33
C PRO A 428 5.51 -15.35 -19.29
N TRP A 429 6.06 -14.22 -19.73
CA TRP A 429 6.43 -13.05 -18.91
C TRP A 429 5.22 -12.38 -18.23
N TRP A 430 4.03 -12.79 -18.66
CA TRP A 430 2.67 -12.48 -18.21
C TRP A 430 2.36 -12.71 -16.72
N ARG A 431 3.03 -13.66 -16.03
CA ARG A 431 2.49 -14.19 -14.76
C ARG A 431 2.54 -13.21 -13.58
N ALA A 432 1.44 -12.47 -13.38
CA ALA A 432 1.14 -11.75 -12.16
C ALA A 432 1.15 -12.69 -10.92
N PRO A 433 1.92 -12.37 -9.86
CA PRO A 433 1.90 -13.14 -8.62
C PRO A 433 0.53 -13.17 -7.93
N SER A 434 -0.31 -12.14 -8.15
CA SER A 434 -1.58 -11.88 -7.48
C SER A 434 -2.74 -12.78 -7.94
N TYR A 435 -2.65 -13.38 -9.14
CA TYR A 435 -3.73 -14.20 -9.74
C TYR A 435 -3.57 -15.72 -9.55
N ARG A 436 -2.71 -16.16 -8.60
CA ARG A 436 -2.73 -17.55 -8.08
C ARG A 436 -3.97 -17.77 -7.19
N GLY A 437 -5.17 -17.85 -7.77
CA GLY A 437 -6.34 -18.38 -7.04
C GLY A 437 -7.74 -17.86 -7.41
N SER A 438 -7.89 -16.78 -8.18
CA SER A 438 -9.19 -16.33 -8.67
C SER A 438 -9.59 -17.20 -9.87
N GLY A 439 -10.68 -17.97 -9.81
CA GLY A 439 -11.14 -18.88 -10.88
C GLY A 439 -11.50 -18.23 -12.23
N ASN A 440 -10.89 -17.11 -12.62
CA ASN A 440 -11.05 -16.50 -13.93
C ASN A 440 -10.24 -17.29 -14.98
N ASN A 441 -10.92 -17.68 -16.05
CA ASN A 441 -10.39 -18.45 -17.19
C ASN A 441 -9.31 -17.70 -18.01
N TYR A 442 -8.99 -16.45 -17.68
CA TYR A 442 -7.93 -15.67 -18.34
C TYR A 442 -6.50 -16.12 -17.95
N LYS A 443 -6.39 -16.98 -16.93
CA LYS A 443 -5.14 -17.52 -16.36
C LYS A 443 -4.17 -18.14 -17.37
N ASP A 444 -4.68 -18.61 -18.51
CA ASP A 444 -3.91 -19.37 -19.49
C ASP A 444 -3.69 -18.62 -20.81
N SER A 445 -4.28 -17.43 -20.98
CA SER A 445 -4.32 -16.76 -22.29
C SER A 445 -3.05 -15.98 -22.66
N GLY A 446 -2.15 -15.68 -21.71
CA GLY A 446 -0.91 -14.97 -22.00
C GLY A 446 -1.11 -13.53 -22.47
N GLY A 447 -2.30 -12.94 -22.28
CA GLY A 447 -2.73 -11.70 -22.94
C GLY A 447 -3.35 -11.99 -24.31
N LEU A 448 -4.52 -11.41 -24.60
CA LEU A 448 -5.22 -11.61 -25.87
C LEU A 448 -4.45 -10.95 -27.04
N PRO A 449 -4.04 -11.70 -28.07
CA PRO A 449 -3.44 -11.13 -29.28
C PRO A 449 -4.37 -10.11 -29.93
N GLY A 450 -3.79 -9.06 -30.52
CA GLY A 450 -4.54 -7.96 -31.11
C GLY A 450 -4.92 -6.85 -30.13
N HIS A 451 -4.59 -6.99 -28.84
CA HIS A 451 -4.93 -6.03 -27.79
C HIS A 451 -3.71 -5.53 -27.00
N THR A 452 -2.52 -6.08 -27.24
CA THR A 452 -1.31 -5.67 -26.53
C THR A 452 -0.83 -4.29 -26.99
N TRP A 453 0.08 -3.67 -26.23
CA TRP A 453 0.69 -2.42 -26.64
C TRP A 453 1.43 -2.56 -27.97
N ARG A 454 2.16 -3.67 -28.18
CA ARG A 454 2.82 -3.96 -29.46
C ARG A 454 1.84 -4.10 -30.62
N ASP A 455 0.67 -4.69 -30.40
CA ASP A 455 -0.38 -4.77 -31.43
C ASP A 455 -0.87 -3.37 -31.82
N GLY A 456 -1.12 -2.50 -30.83
CA GLY A 456 -1.49 -1.11 -31.08
C GLY A 456 -0.41 -0.36 -31.89
N LEU A 457 0.86 -0.55 -31.55
CA LEU A 457 1.98 0.02 -32.31
C LEU A 457 2.04 -0.54 -33.74
N ALA A 458 1.85 -1.86 -33.92
CA ALA A 458 1.82 -2.51 -35.23
C ALA A 458 0.66 -2.02 -36.11
N MET A 459 -0.47 -1.62 -35.50
CA MET A 459 -1.58 -0.95 -36.17
C MET A 459 -1.31 0.54 -36.47
N GLY A 460 -0.08 1.04 -36.23
CA GLY A 460 0.31 2.43 -36.47
C GLY A 460 -0.21 3.41 -35.42
N ARG A 461 -0.71 2.94 -34.28
CA ARG A 461 -1.14 3.83 -33.19
C ARG A 461 0.08 4.51 -32.57
N ARG A 462 0.04 5.84 -32.49
CA ARG A 462 1.01 6.63 -31.70
C ARG A 462 0.49 6.73 -30.26
N VAL A 463 1.10 5.99 -29.36
CA VAL A 463 0.69 5.93 -27.95
C VAL A 463 1.90 5.69 -27.06
N GLY A 464 2.02 6.43 -25.97
CA GLY A 464 3.05 6.21 -24.96
C GLY A 464 2.66 5.09 -24.01
N ALA A 465 3.63 4.59 -23.26
CA ALA A 465 3.44 3.58 -22.23
C ALA A 465 3.65 4.20 -20.85
N ILE A 466 2.88 3.71 -19.87
CA ILE A 466 3.18 3.86 -18.45
C ILE A 466 3.24 2.48 -17.79
N GLY A 467 4.05 2.37 -16.74
CA GLY A 467 3.87 1.35 -15.71
C GLY A 467 3.29 2.04 -14.47
N SER A 468 2.35 1.40 -13.79
CA SER A 468 1.79 1.92 -12.54
C SER A 468 1.51 0.76 -11.59
N GLY A 469 1.29 1.07 -10.31
CA GLY A 469 1.21 0.02 -9.30
C GLY A 469 -0.03 -0.85 -9.48
N ASP A 470 -1.17 -0.22 -9.82
CA ASP A 470 -2.50 -0.77 -9.51
C ASP A 470 -2.50 -1.23 -8.04
N SER A 471 -1.84 -0.46 -7.17
CA SER A 471 -1.40 -1.01 -5.90
C SER A 471 -2.59 -1.05 -4.93
N HIS A 472 -2.92 -2.25 -4.46
CA HIS A 472 -3.96 -2.47 -3.44
C HIS A 472 -3.34 -2.58 -2.03
N SER A 473 -2.16 -1.98 -1.83
CA SER A 473 -1.29 -2.33 -0.70
C SER A 473 -0.74 -1.14 0.10
N ALA A 474 -1.27 0.07 -0.14
CA ALA A 474 -0.82 1.32 0.47
C ALA A 474 0.64 1.68 0.15
N ARG A 475 1.18 1.14 -0.95
CA ARG A 475 2.59 1.27 -1.33
C ARG A 475 2.70 1.62 -2.81
N PRO A 476 2.30 2.86 -3.19
CA PRO A 476 2.53 3.34 -4.54
C PRO A 476 4.01 3.32 -4.91
N GLY A 477 4.29 3.09 -6.19
CA GLY A 477 5.65 3.07 -6.75
C GLY A 477 6.23 1.69 -6.99
#